data_AF-A0A5M6CYU3-F1
#
_entry.id   AF-A0A5M6CYU3-F1
#
_cell.length_a   1.000
_cell.length_b   1.000
_cell.length_c   1.000
_cell.angle_alpha   90.00
_cell.angle_beta   90.00
_cell.angle_gamma   90.00
#
_symmetry.space_group_name_H-M   'P 1'
#
loop_
_entity.id
_entity.type
_entity.pdbx_description
1 polymer ?
#
loop_
_entity_poly.entity_id
_entity_poly.type
_entity_poly.pdbx_seq_one_letter_code
_entity_poly.pdbx_strand_id
1 'polypeptide(L)'
;MRAFEPGAEVSSRRGVPSARRSQSRRGSAAVEFAVCLPVIVLLIFGSIEASAFIFLKQTLNVAGYEAVREACKSGGTSTEAMARAEAILGSRRVADYDVRFPAGDITMIPRGEPVVCEVSAPTQSNSPLAGQFVKNRTLTARVVMLKE
;
A
#
# COMPACT_ATOMS: atom_id res chain seq x y z
N MET A 1 -70.40 19.04 75.16
CA MET A 1 -70.75 17.88 74.30
C MET A 1 -71.22 18.40 72.95
N ARG A 2 -70.29 18.55 71.99
CA ARG A 2 -70.49 18.61 70.53
C ARG A 2 -69.10 18.62 69.89
N ALA A 3 -68.89 17.70 68.97
CA ALA A 3 -67.62 17.34 68.34
C ALA A 3 -67.11 18.42 67.37
N PHE A 4 -65.79 18.51 67.21
CA PHE A 4 -65.15 19.15 66.06
C PHE A 4 -63.90 18.36 65.66
N GLU A 5 -63.80 18.09 64.36
CA GLU A 5 -62.99 17.08 63.67
C GLU A 5 -61.48 17.38 63.65
N PRO A 6 -60.61 16.35 63.47
CA PRO A 6 -59.18 16.54 63.30
C PRO A 6 -58.86 17.12 61.91
N GLY A 7 -58.14 18.24 61.89
CA GLY A 7 -57.63 18.86 60.67
C GLY A 7 -56.64 17.95 59.94
N ALA A 8 -56.92 17.74 58.66
CA ALA A 8 -56.19 16.87 57.75
C ALA A 8 -54.70 17.21 57.61
N GLU A 9 -53.85 16.18 57.67
CA GLU A 9 -52.45 16.26 57.27
C GLU A 9 -52.33 16.59 55.78
N VAL A 10 -51.69 17.71 55.47
CA VAL A 10 -51.27 18.06 54.10
C VAL A 10 -50.08 17.18 53.73
N SER A 11 -50.37 16.04 53.10
CA SER A 11 -49.36 15.17 52.48
C SER A 11 -48.82 15.83 51.20
N SER A 12 -47.79 16.65 51.35
CA SER A 12 -47.01 17.20 50.23
C SER A 12 -46.15 16.09 49.61
N ARG A 13 -46.71 15.38 48.62
CA ARG A 13 -45.94 14.47 47.76
C ARG A 13 -45.09 15.28 46.79
N ARG A 14 -43.86 15.60 47.21
CA ARG A 14 -42.81 16.07 46.31
C ARG A 14 -42.52 14.97 45.27
N GLY A 15 -42.95 15.20 44.03
CA GLY A 15 -42.56 14.37 42.90
C GLY A 15 -41.04 14.38 42.75
N VAL A 16 -40.42 13.21 42.87
CA VAL A 16 -38.99 13.04 42.59
C VAL A 16 -38.79 13.22 41.08
N PRO A 17 -37.89 14.12 40.63
CA PRO A 17 -37.56 14.19 39.21
C PRO A 17 -36.90 12.87 38.79
N SER A 18 -37.56 12.16 37.88
CA SER A 18 -36.98 11.00 37.20
C SER A 18 -35.78 11.47 36.40
N ALA A 19 -34.58 11.27 36.94
CA ALA A 19 -33.33 11.41 36.19
C ALA A 19 -33.32 10.34 35.10
N ARG A 20 -33.84 10.69 33.93
CA ARG A 20 -33.77 9.84 32.74
C ARG A 20 -32.30 9.66 32.38
N ARG A 21 -31.78 8.48 32.73
CA ARG A 21 -30.42 7.98 32.44
C ARG A 21 -29.96 8.41 31.04
N SER A 22 -28.94 9.27 30.96
CA SER A 22 -28.20 9.57 29.72
C SER A 22 -27.25 8.44 29.29
N GLN A 23 -27.51 7.21 29.75
CA GLN A 23 -26.57 6.10 29.74
C GLN A 23 -26.58 5.29 28.43
N SER A 24 -27.45 5.61 27.46
CA SER A 24 -27.64 4.81 26.23
C SER A 24 -26.82 5.25 25.01
N ARG A 25 -26.19 6.44 25.01
CA ARG A 25 -25.48 6.94 23.81
C ARG A 25 -24.14 6.25 23.55
N ARG A 26 -23.48 5.73 24.59
CA ARG A 26 -22.18 5.04 24.45
C ARG A 26 -22.28 3.70 23.73
N GLY A 27 -23.41 3.01 23.85
CA GLY A 27 -23.65 1.73 23.16
C GLY A 27 -23.81 1.90 21.64
N SER A 28 -24.53 2.93 21.20
CA SER A 28 -24.72 3.24 19.76
C SER A 28 -23.39 3.54 19.07
N ALA A 29 -22.57 4.41 19.68
CA ALA A 29 -21.27 4.76 19.14
C ALA A 29 -20.33 3.55 19.00
N ALA A 30 -20.38 2.60 19.94
CA ALA A 30 -19.60 1.38 19.86
C ALA A 30 -20.03 0.46 18.70
N VAL A 31 -21.35 0.37 18.44
CA VAL A 31 -21.88 -0.43 17.31
C VAL A 31 -21.54 0.22 15.97
N GLU A 32 -21.69 1.54 15.85
CA GLU A 32 -21.30 2.28 14.64
C GLU A 32 -19.82 2.09 14.33
N PHE A 33 -18.95 2.18 15.35
CA PHE A 33 -17.53 1.92 15.19
C PHE A 33 -17.24 0.47 14.79
N ALA A 34 -17.92 -0.51 15.40
CA ALA A 34 -17.73 -1.93 15.09
C ALA A 34 -18.08 -2.26 13.63
N VAL A 35 -19.06 -1.58 13.04
CA VAL A 35 -19.45 -1.76 11.63
C VAL A 35 -18.51 -1.02 10.68
N CYS A 36 -18.07 0.19 11.04
CA CYS A 36 -17.19 1.00 10.18
C CYS A 36 -15.73 0.52 10.19
N LEU A 37 -15.24 0.00 11.32
CA LEU A 37 -13.83 -0.35 11.51
C LEU A 37 -13.31 -1.36 10.47
N PRO A 38 -14.00 -2.47 10.14
CA PRO A 38 -13.53 -3.43 9.14
C PRO A 38 -13.28 -2.78 7.76
N VAL A 39 -14.17 -1.88 7.33
CA VAL A 39 -14.05 -1.19 6.04
C VAL A 39 -12.87 -0.24 6.05
N ILE A 40 -12.71 0.56 7.11
CA ILE A 40 -11.60 1.50 7.24
C ILE A 40 -10.26 0.75 7.27
N VAL A 41 -10.17 -0.34 8.02
CA VAL A 41 -8.97 -1.19 8.11
C VAL A 41 -8.60 -1.76 6.75
N LEU A 42 -9.58 -2.28 6.00
CA LEU A 42 -9.36 -2.78 4.63
C LEU A 42 -8.88 -1.69 3.69
N LEU A 43 -9.45 -0.49 3.76
CA LEU A 43 -9.04 0.63 2.91
C LEU A 43 -7.62 1.10 3.24
N ILE A 44 -7.26 1.19 4.52
CA ILE A 44 -5.92 1.59 4.94
C ILE A 44 -4.89 0.58 4.45
N PHE A 45 -5.03 -0.70 4.81
CA PHE A 45 -4.04 -1.71 4.42
C PHE A 45 -4.05 -1.98 2.92
N GLY A 46 -5.22 -1.96 2.29
CA GLY A 46 -5.34 -2.06 0.85
C GLY A 46 -4.62 -0.92 0.12
N SER A 47 -4.71 0.32 0.63
CA SER A 47 -4.01 1.46 0.05
C SER A 47 -2.49 1.38 0.23
N ILE A 48 -2.01 0.89 1.38
CA ILE A 48 -0.58 0.67 1.65
C ILE A 48 -0.02 -0.37 0.66
N GLU A 49 -0.72 -1.50 0.53
CA GLU A 49 -0.30 -2.59 -0.35
C GLU A 49 -0.34 -2.17 -1.84
N ALA A 50 -1.40 -1.48 -2.26
CA ALA A 50 -1.51 -0.95 -3.62
C ALA A 50 -0.38 0.05 -3.93
N SER A 51 -0.06 0.93 -2.97
CA SER A 51 1.03 1.88 -3.12
C SER A 51 2.38 1.18 -3.24
N ALA A 52 2.60 0.10 -2.48
CA ALA A 52 3.82 -0.71 -2.58
C ALA A 52 3.96 -1.35 -3.97
N PHE A 53 2.89 -1.89 -4.54
CA PHE A 53 2.94 -2.48 -5.89
C PHE A 53 3.16 -1.43 -6.98
N ILE A 54 2.55 -0.25 -6.86
CA ILE A 54 2.80 0.88 -7.78
C ILE A 54 4.26 1.32 -7.68
N PHE A 55 4.78 1.47 -6.46
CA PHE A 55 6.17 1.82 -6.21
C PHE A 55 7.14 0.80 -6.81
N LEU A 56 6.87 -0.50 -6.62
CA LEU A 56 7.67 -1.57 -7.19
C LEU A 56 7.70 -1.48 -8.71
N LYS A 57 6.52 -1.42 -9.37
CA LYS A 57 6.43 -1.35 -10.82
C LYS A 57 7.17 -0.13 -11.39
N GLN A 58 7.02 1.03 -10.76
CA GLN A 58 7.70 2.25 -11.19
C GLN A 58 9.21 2.15 -11.01
N THR A 59 9.65 1.48 -9.94
CA THR A 59 11.06 1.23 -9.68
C THR A 59 11.69 0.31 -10.73
N LEU A 60 11.02 -0.78 -11.10
CA LEU A 60 11.50 -1.66 -12.17
C LEU A 60 11.62 -0.91 -13.51
N ASN A 61 10.64 -0.06 -13.84
CA ASN A 61 10.69 0.77 -15.05
C ASN A 61 11.88 1.75 -15.05
N VAL A 62 12.09 2.47 -13.95
CA VAL A 62 13.20 3.43 -13.85
C VAL A 62 14.55 2.70 -13.91
N ALA A 63 14.68 1.56 -13.24
CA ALA A 63 15.90 0.75 -13.30
C ALA A 63 16.16 0.26 -14.73
N GLY A 64 15.15 -0.29 -15.42
CA GLY A 64 15.26 -0.74 -16.80
C GLY A 64 15.60 0.39 -17.77
N TYR A 65 15.02 1.58 -17.58
CA TYR A 65 15.33 2.76 -18.40
C TYR A 65 16.79 3.19 -18.25
N GLU A 66 17.27 3.30 -17.02
CA GLU A 66 18.66 3.70 -16.77
C GLU A 66 19.65 2.64 -17.24
N ALA A 67 19.30 1.34 -17.16
CA ALA A 67 20.09 0.25 -17.71
C ALA A 67 20.23 0.35 -19.23
N VAL A 68 19.10 0.49 -19.94
CA VAL A 68 19.12 0.60 -21.41
C VAL A 68 19.82 1.88 -21.85
N ARG A 69 19.63 2.98 -21.13
CA ARG A 69 20.32 4.25 -21.41
C ARG A 69 21.84 4.10 -21.29
N GLU A 70 22.33 3.37 -20.30
CA GLU A 70 23.75 3.06 -20.16
C GLU A 70 24.23 2.15 -21.30
N ALA A 71 23.45 1.12 -21.62
CA ALA A 71 23.74 0.16 -22.68
C ALA A 71 23.81 0.78 -24.08
N CYS A 72 23.02 1.83 -24.35
CA CYS A 72 22.98 2.49 -25.66
C CYS A 72 24.12 3.47 -25.91
N LYS A 73 24.94 3.79 -24.89
CA LYS A 73 26.09 4.67 -25.06
C LYS A 73 27.14 4.04 -25.99
N SER A 74 27.93 4.90 -26.62
CA SER A 74 29.13 4.46 -27.35
C SER A 74 30.09 3.72 -26.42
N GLY A 75 30.27 2.41 -26.66
CA GLY A 75 31.10 1.54 -25.82
C GLY A 75 30.40 0.97 -24.58
N GLY A 76 29.08 1.19 -24.42
CA GLY A 76 28.32 0.65 -23.30
C GLY A 76 28.36 -0.87 -23.24
N THR A 77 28.52 -1.40 -22.03
CA THR A 77 28.61 -2.85 -21.77
C THR A 77 27.40 -3.38 -21.01
N SER A 78 27.16 -4.68 -21.13
CA SER A 78 26.13 -5.37 -20.35
C SER A 78 26.38 -5.25 -18.85
N THR A 79 27.64 -5.31 -18.41
CA THR A 79 28.02 -5.21 -17.01
C THR A 79 27.72 -3.83 -16.40
N GLU A 80 28.08 -2.75 -17.08
CA GLU A 80 27.82 -1.39 -16.59
C GLU A 80 26.31 -1.09 -16.56
N ALA A 81 25.58 -1.55 -17.58
CA ALA A 81 24.14 -1.39 -17.65
C ALA A 81 23.41 -2.15 -16.54
N MET A 82 23.83 -3.39 -16.24
CA MET A 82 23.32 -4.16 -15.10
C MET A 82 23.63 -3.48 -13.77
N ALA A 83 24.89 -3.08 -13.57
CA ALA A 83 25.31 -2.38 -12.34
C ALA A 83 24.50 -1.09 -12.12
N ARG A 84 24.15 -0.37 -13.19
CA ARG A 84 23.30 0.82 -13.11
C ARG A 84 21.88 0.49 -12.66
N ALA A 85 21.28 -0.58 -13.20
CA ALA A 85 19.97 -1.05 -12.77
C ALA A 85 19.98 -1.47 -11.29
N GLU A 86 20.97 -2.27 -10.91
CA GLU A 86 21.16 -2.81 -9.55
C GLU A 86 21.37 -1.70 -8.51
N ALA A 87 22.10 -0.64 -8.85
CA ALA A 87 22.24 0.52 -7.98
C ALA A 87 20.89 1.18 -7.64
N ILE A 88 20.00 1.28 -8.63
CA ILE A 88 18.65 1.85 -8.43
C ILE A 88 17.79 0.91 -7.60
N LEU A 89 17.78 -0.39 -7.93
CA LEU A 89 17.02 -1.41 -7.22
C LEU A 89 17.47 -1.53 -5.76
N GLY A 90 18.78 -1.54 -5.53
CA GLY A 90 19.39 -1.57 -4.19
C GLY A 90 19.07 -0.31 -3.37
N SER A 91 19.16 0.88 -3.98
CA SER A 91 18.80 2.13 -3.28
C SER A 91 17.32 2.18 -2.85
N ARG A 92 16.46 1.50 -3.59
CA ARG A 92 15.02 1.39 -3.32
C ARG A 92 14.63 0.13 -2.55
N ARG A 93 15.62 -0.66 -2.11
CA ARG A 93 15.47 -1.88 -1.33
C ARG A 93 14.52 -2.90 -1.97
N VAL A 94 14.60 -3.06 -3.29
CA VAL A 94 13.89 -4.14 -4.01
C VAL A 94 14.59 -5.47 -3.71
N ALA A 95 13.83 -6.48 -3.34
CA ALA A 95 14.29 -7.84 -3.07
C ALA A 95 13.98 -8.79 -4.24
N ASP A 96 14.78 -9.85 -4.38
CA ASP A 96 14.58 -10.97 -5.32
C ASP A 96 14.30 -10.54 -6.76
N TYR A 97 15.04 -9.54 -7.24
CA TYR A 97 14.90 -9.03 -8.60
C TYR A 97 15.80 -9.77 -9.61
N ASP A 98 15.42 -9.68 -10.88
CA ASP A 98 16.19 -10.14 -12.03
C ASP A 98 16.31 -9.01 -13.06
N VAL A 99 17.51 -8.77 -13.57
CA VAL A 99 17.82 -7.78 -14.61
C VAL A 99 18.47 -8.52 -15.76
N ARG A 100 17.88 -8.45 -16.96
CA ARG A 100 18.39 -9.18 -18.12
C ARG A 100 18.22 -8.44 -19.44
N PHE A 101 19.11 -8.74 -20.37
CA PHE A 101 19.05 -8.30 -21.77
C PHE A 101 18.68 -9.50 -22.65
N PRO A 102 17.39 -9.68 -23.03
CA PRO A 102 16.94 -10.88 -23.71
C PRO A 102 17.54 -11.07 -25.12
N ALA A 103 18.06 -10.00 -25.73
CA ALA A 103 18.75 -10.07 -27.02
C ALA A 103 20.20 -10.61 -26.92
N GLY A 104 20.70 -10.87 -25.70
CA GLY A 104 22.07 -11.28 -25.46
C GLY A 104 23.00 -10.10 -25.16
N ASP A 105 24.29 -10.26 -25.48
CA ASP A 105 25.30 -9.26 -25.14
C ASP A 105 25.13 -7.96 -25.94
N ILE A 106 25.07 -6.85 -25.21
CA ILE A 106 24.87 -5.49 -25.73
C ILE A 106 26.01 -5.08 -26.67
N THR A 107 27.22 -5.60 -26.48
CA THR A 107 28.38 -5.27 -27.32
C THR A 107 28.18 -5.70 -28.79
N MET A 108 27.38 -6.75 -29.01
CA MET A 108 27.10 -7.33 -30.32
C MET A 108 25.95 -6.64 -31.06
N ILE A 109 25.19 -5.79 -30.36
CA ILE A 109 24.07 -5.04 -30.96
C ILE A 109 24.63 -3.88 -31.80
N PRO A 110 24.33 -3.81 -33.11
CA PRO A 110 24.75 -2.69 -33.96
C PRO A 110 24.12 -1.35 -33.54
N ARG A 111 24.73 -0.25 -33.98
CA ARG A 111 24.11 1.08 -33.85
C ARG A 111 22.81 1.13 -34.66
N GLY A 112 21.81 1.83 -34.12
CA GLY A 112 20.48 1.93 -34.73
C GLY A 112 19.58 0.71 -34.49
N GLU A 113 20.07 -0.35 -33.86
CA GLU A 113 19.26 -1.51 -33.47
C GLU A 113 18.70 -1.34 -32.04
N PRO A 114 17.54 -1.96 -31.73
CA PRO A 114 16.90 -1.83 -30.43
C PRO A 114 17.62 -2.65 -29.36
N VAL A 115 18.00 -1.98 -28.27
CA VAL A 115 18.43 -2.61 -27.03
C VAL A 115 17.21 -2.77 -26.12
N VAL A 116 17.00 -3.98 -25.61
CA VAL A 116 15.89 -4.31 -24.71
C VAL A 116 16.44 -4.70 -23.35
N CYS A 117 15.92 -4.09 -22.28
CA CYS A 117 16.14 -4.55 -20.91
C CYS A 117 14.81 -5.01 -20.30
N GLU A 118 14.86 -6.13 -19.61
CA GLU A 118 13.77 -6.64 -18.79
C GLU A 118 14.22 -6.67 -17.33
N VAL A 119 13.44 -6.01 -16.47
CA VAL A 119 13.65 -6.01 -15.03
C VAL A 119 12.41 -6.58 -14.36
N SER A 120 12.59 -7.57 -13.50
CA SER A 120 11.46 -8.23 -12.83
C SER A 120 11.69 -8.44 -11.35
N ALA A 121 10.61 -8.49 -10.57
CA ALA A 121 10.66 -8.81 -9.15
C ALA A 121 9.30 -9.38 -8.67
N PRO A 122 9.29 -10.32 -7.71
CA PRO A 122 8.07 -10.86 -7.13
C PRO A 122 7.41 -9.84 -6.18
N THR A 123 6.08 -9.73 -6.22
CA THR A 123 5.32 -8.90 -5.30
C THR A 123 5.39 -9.41 -3.87
N GLN A 124 5.56 -10.73 -3.66
CA GLN A 124 5.57 -11.33 -2.34
C GLN A 124 6.75 -10.87 -1.47
N SER A 125 7.97 -10.90 -1.99
CA SER A 125 9.18 -10.45 -1.27
C SER A 125 9.28 -8.93 -1.10
N ASN A 126 8.51 -8.19 -1.88
CA ASN A 126 8.51 -6.73 -1.91
C ASN A 126 7.23 -6.10 -1.32
N SER A 127 6.38 -6.92 -0.71
CA SER A 127 5.17 -6.48 -0.04
C SER A 127 5.48 -6.08 1.41
N PRO A 128 4.97 -4.96 1.92
CA PRO A 128 5.13 -4.56 3.31
C PRO A 128 4.26 -5.36 4.28
N LEU A 129 3.08 -5.86 3.87
CA LEU A 129 2.09 -6.43 4.80
C LEU A 129 1.41 -7.68 4.25
N ALA A 130 0.87 -7.62 3.04
CA ALA A 130 -0.09 -8.62 2.57
C ALA A 130 0.51 -9.73 1.71
N GLY A 131 1.83 -9.79 1.51
CA GLY A 131 2.52 -10.69 0.58
C GLY A 131 2.34 -12.18 0.87
N GLN A 132 2.04 -12.54 2.12
CA GLN A 132 1.67 -13.90 2.53
C GLN A 132 0.18 -14.22 2.29
N PHE A 133 -0.67 -13.18 2.24
CA PHE A 133 -2.13 -13.28 2.10
C PHE A 133 -2.61 -13.01 0.66
N VAL A 134 -1.78 -12.36 -0.17
CA VAL A 134 -2.06 -11.98 -1.55
C VAL A 134 -1.25 -12.88 -2.48
N LYS A 135 -1.88 -13.33 -3.57
CA LYS A 135 -1.24 -14.18 -4.58
C LYS A 135 0.05 -13.52 -5.11
N ASN A 136 1.17 -14.23 -5.01
CA ASN A 136 2.44 -13.78 -5.57
C ASN A 136 2.32 -13.57 -7.08
N ARG A 137 2.83 -12.44 -7.58
CA ARG A 137 2.94 -12.11 -8.99
C ARG A 137 4.34 -11.59 -9.24
N THR A 138 4.97 -12.01 -10.33
CA THR A 138 6.19 -11.36 -10.80
C THR A 138 5.80 -10.14 -11.62
N LEU A 139 6.19 -8.96 -11.17
CA LEU A 139 6.07 -7.74 -11.97
C LEU A 139 7.28 -7.68 -12.89
N THR A 140 7.04 -7.39 -14.17
CA THR A 140 8.10 -7.23 -15.17
C THR A 140 7.93 -5.88 -15.86
N ALA A 141 9.02 -5.13 -15.92
CA ALA A 141 9.17 -3.94 -16.74
C ALA A 141 10.05 -4.28 -17.94
N ARG A 142 9.62 -3.86 -19.13
CA ARG A 142 10.38 -4.02 -20.37
C ARG A 142 10.59 -2.66 -20.99
N VAL A 143 11.84 -2.28 -21.18
CA VAL A 143 12.23 -0.98 -21.74
C VAL A 143 13.06 -1.22 -23.00
N VAL A 144 12.82 -0.39 -24.02
CA VAL A 144 13.47 -0.50 -25.33
C VAL A 144 13.98 0.88 -25.74
N MET A 145 15.21 0.96 -26.24
CA MET A 145 15.82 2.17 -26.81
C MET A 145 16.70 1.79 -27.99
N LEU A 146 16.91 2.71 -28.92
CA LEU A 146 17.84 2.51 -30.04
C LEU A 146 19.27 2.81 -29.59
N LYS A 147 20.21 1.98 -30.02
CA LYS A 147 21.64 2.17 -29.75
C LYS A 147 22.22 3.32 -30.57
N GLU A 148 23.02 4.19 -29.94
CA GLU A 148 23.69 5.35 -30.56
C GLU A 148 24.97 4.99 -31.33
#